data_AF-A0AA38CTI3-F1
#
_entry.id   AF-A0AA38CTI3-F1
#
_cell.length_a   1.000
_cell.length_b   1.000
_cell.length_c   1.000
_cell.angle_alpha   90.00
_cell.angle_beta   90.00
_cell.angle_gamma   90.00
#
_symmetry.space_group_name_H-M   'P 1'
#
loop_
_entity.id
_entity.type
_entity.pdbx_description
1 polymer ?
#
loop_
_entity_poly.entity_id
_entity_poly.type
_entity_poly.pdbx_seq_one_letter_code
_entity_poly.pdbx_strand_id
1 'polypeptide(L)'
;MANCHYSRSRRPATRQEAKHRGQRPHRPADPGLAAATPQQRARPEKGLGTLYRGTEGMWSWVLHRVTGMLLFLFLLVHVLDTALVRVSPEVYNEVIGTYKTPIMGLGEVGLVAAVLFHALNGIRIILVDFTARGPRYQRVMLWIVIGLTVAALAGFLPRHLSNVFGAH
;
A
#
# COMPACT_ATOMS: atom_id res chain seq x y z
N MET A 1 -22.40 -13.60 -33.07
CA MET A 1 -21.33 -14.07 -33.97
C MET A 1 -20.87 -12.89 -34.82
N ALA A 2 -19.56 -12.68 -34.91
CA ALA A 2 -18.91 -11.58 -35.63
C ALA A 2 -18.61 -11.95 -37.10
N ASN A 3 -18.54 -10.94 -37.98
CA ASN A 3 -17.62 -10.80 -39.15
C ASN A 3 -18.00 -9.51 -39.91
N CYS A 4 -17.13 -8.51 -40.14
CA CYS A 4 -15.82 -8.47 -40.79
C CYS A 4 -15.87 -8.66 -42.33
N HIS A 5 -15.92 -7.53 -43.04
CA HIS A 5 -15.61 -7.31 -44.48
C HIS A 5 -15.41 -5.77 -44.64
N TYR A 6 -14.52 -5.17 -45.43
CA TYR A 6 -13.43 -5.62 -46.30
C TYR A 6 -12.62 -4.35 -46.74
N SER A 7 -11.30 -4.48 -46.80
CA SER A 7 -10.32 -3.87 -47.73
C SER A 7 -10.20 -2.34 -47.99
N ARG A 8 -9.12 -1.77 -47.43
CA ARG A 8 -7.89 -1.28 -48.11
C ARG A 8 -8.03 -0.50 -49.45
N SER A 9 -7.58 0.77 -49.45
CA SER A 9 -6.61 1.28 -50.44
C SER A 9 -5.85 2.49 -49.86
N ARG A 10 -4.55 2.34 -49.60
CA ARG A 10 -3.63 3.45 -49.33
C ARG A 10 -2.96 3.80 -50.66
N ARG A 11 -3.18 5.02 -51.16
CA ARG A 11 -2.46 5.54 -52.34
C ARG A 11 -1.00 5.86 -51.94
N PRO A 12 0.01 5.45 -52.73
CA PRO A 12 1.38 5.89 -52.50
C PRO A 12 1.57 7.32 -53.02
N ALA A 13 2.04 8.23 -52.15
CA ALA A 13 2.44 9.58 -52.55
C ALA A 13 3.69 9.50 -53.42
N THR A 14 3.59 10.00 -54.66
CA THR A 14 4.70 10.03 -55.61
C THR A 14 5.71 11.11 -55.18
N ARG A 15 7.00 10.73 -55.21
CA ARG A 15 8.17 11.48 -54.74
C ARG A 15 8.48 12.78 -55.51
N GLN A 16 7.60 13.23 -56.42
CA GLN A 16 7.86 14.34 -57.34
C GLN A 16 7.12 15.65 -57.02
N GLU A 17 6.11 15.64 -56.15
CA GLU A 17 5.40 16.89 -55.76
C GLU A 17 6.15 17.76 -54.73
N ALA A 18 7.26 17.28 -54.17
CA ALA A 18 7.99 17.99 -53.10
C ALA A 18 8.95 19.09 -53.60
N LYS A 19 9.16 19.27 -54.92
CA LYS A 19 10.29 20.09 -55.44
C LYS A 19 9.93 21.46 -56.03
N HIS A 20 8.66 21.85 -56.12
CA HIS A 20 8.26 23.13 -56.74
C HIS A 20 7.58 24.15 -55.82
N ARG A 21 7.59 23.95 -54.50
CA ARG A 21 7.04 24.92 -53.52
C ARG A 21 8.09 25.90 -52.98
N GLY A 22 8.97 26.37 -53.87
CA GLY A 22 9.88 27.47 -53.59
C GLY A 22 9.24 28.80 -53.99
N GLN A 23 9.36 29.79 -53.10
CA GLN A 23 9.14 31.24 -53.26
C GLN A 23 7.93 31.79 -52.48
N ARG A 24 8.15 32.01 -51.18
CA ARG A 24 7.40 33.00 -50.41
C ARG A 24 8.07 34.37 -50.63
N PRO A 25 7.32 35.47 -50.87
CA PRO A 25 7.91 36.79 -50.93
C PRO A 25 8.51 37.18 -49.58
N HIS A 26 9.69 37.79 -49.63
CA HIS A 26 10.42 38.35 -48.49
C HIS A 26 9.60 39.48 -47.85
N ARG A 27 9.24 39.30 -46.58
CA ARG A 27 8.68 40.36 -45.72
C ARG A 27 9.86 41.20 -45.20
N PRO A 28 9.83 42.55 -45.27
CA PRO A 28 10.87 43.36 -44.66
C PRO A 28 10.90 43.12 -43.15
N ALA A 29 12.11 43.02 -42.59
CA ALA A 29 12.33 42.81 -41.17
C ALA A 29 11.94 44.08 -40.39
N ASP A 30 11.04 43.95 -39.42
CA ASP A 30 10.78 44.99 -38.42
C ASP A 30 12.02 45.13 -37.52
N PRO A 31 12.74 46.27 -37.52
CA PRO A 31 13.86 46.50 -36.62
C PRO A 31 13.29 47.06 -35.32
N GLY A 32 12.76 46.20 -34.43
CA GLY A 32 12.10 46.75 -33.25
C GLY A 32 11.62 45.82 -32.14
N LEU A 33 11.93 44.52 -32.19
CA LEU A 33 11.63 43.64 -31.06
C LEU A 33 12.88 42.86 -30.66
N ALA A 34 13.81 43.59 -30.02
CA ALA A 34 14.86 42.99 -29.22
C ALA A 34 14.20 41.97 -28.28
N ALA A 35 14.64 40.72 -28.39
CA ALA A 35 14.19 39.60 -27.59
C ALA A 35 14.39 39.91 -26.11
N ALA A 36 13.32 40.35 -25.43
CA ALA A 36 13.25 40.26 -23.99
C ALA A 36 13.10 38.77 -23.66
N THR A 37 14.24 38.10 -23.43
CA THR A 37 14.26 36.79 -22.79
C THR A 37 13.50 36.94 -21.47
N PRO A 38 12.41 36.20 -21.21
CA PRO A 38 11.90 36.12 -19.85
C PRO A 38 13.03 35.45 -19.08
N GLN A 39 13.76 36.21 -18.27
CA GLN A 39 14.56 35.63 -17.20
C GLN A 39 13.60 34.75 -16.43
N GLN A 40 13.79 33.44 -16.62
CA GLN A 40 13.19 32.38 -15.86
C GLN A 40 13.54 32.68 -14.40
N ARG A 41 12.62 33.38 -13.70
CA ARG A 41 12.73 33.62 -12.27
C ARG A 41 12.91 32.25 -11.65
N ALA A 42 14.14 31.94 -11.24
CA ALA A 42 14.45 30.75 -10.48
C ALA A 42 13.46 30.74 -9.32
N ARG A 43 12.47 29.85 -9.40
CA ARG A 43 11.55 29.62 -8.30
C ARG A 43 12.44 29.25 -7.13
N PRO A 44 12.30 29.87 -5.94
CA PRO A 44 13.11 29.46 -4.82
C PRO A 44 12.86 27.97 -4.62
N GLU A 45 13.89 27.16 -4.87
CA GLU A 45 13.95 25.76 -4.48
C GLU A 45 13.65 25.79 -2.99
N LYS A 46 12.42 25.45 -2.62
CA LYS A 46 12.01 25.37 -1.22
C LYS A 46 12.93 24.34 -0.60
N GLY A 47 13.83 24.81 0.25
CA GLY A 47 14.94 24.05 0.77
C GLY A 47 14.53 22.63 1.16
N LEU A 48 15.30 21.67 0.64
CA LEU A 48 15.33 20.29 1.12
C LEU A 48 15.58 20.32 2.63
N GLY A 49 14.52 20.15 3.42
CA GLY A 49 14.61 20.28 4.87
C GLY A 49 13.28 20.13 5.58
N THR A 50 12.47 19.15 5.18
CA THR A 50 11.33 18.72 6.00
C THR A 50 11.28 17.21 5.99
N LEU A 51 11.69 16.60 7.09
CA LEU A 51 11.47 15.19 7.42
C LEU A 51 10.08 14.78 6.90
N TYR A 52 10.00 13.79 6.01
CA TYR A 52 8.73 13.29 5.49
C TYR A 52 7.84 12.93 6.68
N ARG A 53 6.87 13.79 7.01
CA ARG A 53 5.87 13.52 8.03
C ARG A 53 4.94 12.51 7.41
N GLY A 54 5.24 11.23 7.64
CA GLY A 54 4.46 10.10 7.14
C GLY A 54 2.99 10.35 7.37
N THR A 55 2.26 10.53 6.26
CA THR A 55 0.80 10.68 6.33
C THR A 55 0.21 9.38 6.87
N GLU A 56 -1.00 9.43 7.45
CA GLU A 56 -1.70 8.27 8.00
C GLU A 56 -1.72 7.07 7.01
N GLY A 57 -1.77 7.35 5.70
CA GLY A 57 -1.68 6.35 4.64
C GLY A 57 -0.33 5.64 4.54
N MET A 58 0.79 6.36 4.71
CA MET A 58 2.12 5.74 4.72
C MET A 58 2.26 4.80 5.90
N TRP A 59 1.85 5.23 7.10
CA TRP A 59 1.94 4.39 8.30
C TRP A 59 1.03 3.16 8.21
N SER A 60 -0.19 3.31 7.67
CA SER A 60 -1.09 2.18 7.39
C SER A 60 -0.43 1.14 6.47
N TRP A 61 0.27 1.58 5.43
CA TRP A 61 1.00 0.71 4.51
C TRP A 61 2.17 -0.01 5.19
N VAL A 62 2.99 0.71 5.98
CA VAL A 62 4.12 0.12 6.72
C VAL A 62 3.59 -0.94 7.68
N LEU A 63 2.59 -0.58 8.49
CA LEU A 63 1.99 -1.48 9.47
C LEU A 63 1.44 -2.74 8.81
N HIS A 64 0.79 -2.64 7.65
CA HIS A 64 0.22 -3.81 6.97
C HIS A 64 1.28 -4.83 6.56
N ARG A 65 2.43 -4.34 6.10
CA ARG A 65 3.57 -5.20 5.74
C ARG A 65 4.23 -5.81 6.96
N VAL A 66 4.44 -5.00 8.00
CA VAL A 66 5.04 -5.46 9.26
C VAL A 66 4.16 -6.53 9.89
N THR A 67 2.84 -6.30 10.01
CA THR A 67 1.93 -7.31 10.54
C THR A 67 1.88 -8.54 9.65
N GLY A 68 1.87 -8.39 8.32
CA GLY A 68 1.94 -9.53 7.40
C GLY A 68 3.20 -10.39 7.59
N MET A 69 4.36 -9.76 7.76
CA MET A 69 5.62 -10.46 8.05
C MET A 69 5.56 -11.19 9.39
N LEU A 70 5.06 -10.53 10.44
CA LEU A 70 4.90 -11.15 11.77
C LEU A 70 3.96 -12.35 11.71
N LEU A 71 2.84 -12.25 10.99
CA LEU A 71 1.91 -13.36 10.82
C LEU A 71 2.51 -14.50 10.00
N PHE A 72 3.26 -14.20 8.94
CA PHE A 72 3.95 -15.22 8.16
C PHE A 72 4.96 -16.02 9.02
N LEU A 73 5.79 -15.32 9.80
CA LEU A 73 6.74 -15.96 10.71
C LEU A 73 6.04 -16.73 11.84
N PHE A 74 4.97 -16.16 12.40
CA PHE A 74 4.12 -16.85 13.36
C PHE A 74 3.55 -18.15 12.78
N LEU A 75 3.02 -18.12 11.56
CA LEU A 75 2.47 -19.31 10.90
C LEU A 75 3.53 -20.39 10.68
N LEU A 76 4.78 -20.02 10.37
CA LEU A 76 5.89 -20.97 10.28
C LEU A 76 6.12 -21.68 11.63
N VAL A 77 6.34 -20.91 12.71
CA VAL A 77 6.55 -21.46 14.06
C VAL A 77 5.35 -22.28 14.51
N HIS A 78 4.14 -21.79 14.25
CA HIS A 78 2.88 -22.45 14.60
C HIS A 78 2.74 -23.84 13.96
N VAL A 79 3.12 -23.99 12.69
CA VAL A 79 3.10 -25.29 12.00
C VAL A 79 4.15 -26.24 12.59
N LEU A 80 5.35 -25.74 12.93
CA LEU A 80 6.39 -26.55 13.56
C LEU A 80 5.96 -27.05 14.94
N ASP A 81 5.40 -26.16 15.77
CA ASP A 81 4.95 -26.50 17.12
C ASP A 81 3.82 -27.51 17.12
N THR A 82 2.84 -27.35 16.23
CA THR A 82 1.73 -28.31 16.09
C THR A 82 2.21 -29.66 15.53
N ALA A 83 3.27 -29.68 14.73
CA ALA A 83 3.88 -30.92 14.25
C ALA A 83 4.59 -31.71 15.38
N LEU A 84 5.16 -31.04 16.39
CA LEU A 84 5.84 -31.69 17.52
C LEU A 84 4.91 -32.65 18.29
N VAL A 85 3.61 -32.33 18.37
CA VAL A 85 2.59 -33.21 18.98
C VAL A 85 2.59 -34.61 18.37
N ARG A 86 2.95 -34.74 17.08
CA ARG A 86 2.97 -36.02 16.37
C ARG A 86 4.33 -36.72 16.41
N VAL A 87 5.40 -36.03 16.78
CA VAL A 87 6.78 -36.56 16.71
C VAL A 87 7.28 -37.01 18.08
N SER A 88 7.10 -36.20 19.14
CA SER A 88 7.52 -36.55 20.49
C SER A 88 6.62 -35.86 21.54
N PRO A 89 5.80 -36.63 22.26
CA PRO A 89 4.99 -36.11 23.37
C PRO A 89 5.83 -35.52 24.52
N GLU A 90 7.04 -36.03 24.74
CA GLU A 90 7.95 -35.55 25.79
C GLU A 90 8.47 -34.15 25.48
N VAL A 91 8.94 -33.91 24.25
CA VAL A 91 9.38 -32.57 23.80
C VAL A 91 8.22 -31.58 23.83
N TYR A 92 7.00 -32.01 23.47
CA TYR A 92 5.81 -31.17 23.57
C TYR A 92 5.52 -30.74 25.01
N ASN A 93 5.65 -31.64 25.99
CA ASN A 93 5.39 -31.35 27.40
C ASN A 93 6.39 -30.35 28.00
N GLU A 94 7.63 -30.33 27.53
CA GLU A 94 8.61 -29.32 27.93
C GLU A 94 8.30 -27.94 27.30
N VAL A 95 7.95 -27.92 26.01
CA VAL A 95 7.68 -26.68 25.27
C VAL A 95 6.38 -26.02 25.73
N ILE A 96 5.31 -26.78 26.02
CA ILE A 96 4.01 -26.23 26.45
C ILE A 96 4.10 -25.46 27.78
N GLY A 97 5.08 -25.78 28.63
CA GLY A 97 5.35 -25.04 29.86
C GLY A 97 5.79 -23.60 29.61
N THR A 98 6.49 -23.34 28.51
CA THR A 98 6.99 -22.00 28.15
C THR A 98 5.88 -21.06 27.66
N TYR A 99 4.78 -21.61 27.13
CA TYR A 99 3.63 -20.85 26.65
C TYR A 99 2.73 -20.30 27.77
N LYS A 100 2.81 -20.85 28.99
CA LYS A 100 1.97 -20.44 30.12
C LYS A 100 2.52 -19.25 30.92
N THR A 101 3.37 -18.44 30.31
CA THR A 101 3.99 -17.29 30.97
C THR A 101 3.21 -16.00 30.70
N PRO A 102 3.15 -15.04 31.65
CA PRO A 102 2.48 -13.77 31.41
C PRO A 102 3.05 -12.98 30.22
N ILE A 103 4.34 -13.15 29.92
CA ILE A 103 5.00 -12.55 28.76
C ILE A 103 4.39 -13.08 27.46
N MET A 104 4.15 -14.40 27.37
CA MET A 104 3.46 -15.00 26.21
C MET A 104 2.01 -14.53 26.14
N GLY A 105 1.32 -14.39 27.27
CA GLY A 105 -0.02 -13.80 27.32
C GLY A 105 -0.08 -12.36 26.77
N LEU A 106 0.94 -11.53 27.02
CA LEU A 106 1.07 -10.21 26.38
C LEU A 106 1.40 -10.30 24.89
N GLY A 107 2.23 -11.27 24.50
CA GLY A 107 2.51 -11.60 23.10
C GLY A 107 1.25 -11.95 22.31
N GLU A 108 0.33 -12.70 22.91
CA GLU A 108 -0.97 -13.03 22.32
C GLU A 108 -1.83 -11.79 22.05
N VAL A 109 -1.81 -10.79 22.94
CA VAL A 109 -2.49 -9.50 22.68
C VAL A 109 -1.92 -8.84 21.43
N GLY A 110 -0.59 -8.79 21.32
CA GLY A 110 0.10 -8.24 20.16
C GLY A 110 -0.22 -9.01 18.88
N LEU A 111 -0.27 -10.34 18.95
CA LEU A 111 -0.63 -11.21 17.84
C LEU A 111 -2.07 -10.97 17.38
N VAL A 112 -3.04 -10.91 18.30
CA VAL A 112 -4.44 -10.61 17.98
C VAL A 112 -4.58 -9.24 17.33
N ALA A 113 -3.88 -8.23 17.85
CA ALA A 113 -3.85 -6.90 17.25
C ALA A 113 -3.29 -6.94 15.81
N ALA A 114 -2.20 -7.68 15.59
CA ALA A 114 -1.58 -7.84 14.27
C ALA A 114 -2.52 -8.54 13.27
N VAL A 115 -3.20 -9.63 13.68
CA VAL A 115 -4.19 -10.34 12.85
C VAL A 115 -5.34 -9.41 12.47
N LEU A 116 -5.95 -8.75 13.45
CA LEU A 116 -7.11 -7.88 13.24
C LEU A 116 -6.77 -6.72 12.29
N PHE A 117 -5.66 -6.02 12.55
CA PHE A 117 -5.24 -4.92 11.69
C PHE A 117 -4.87 -5.42 10.29
N HIS A 118 -4.15 -6.54 10.15
CA HIS A 118 -3.75 -7.08 8.86
C HIS A 118 -4.97 -7.43 7.98
N ALA A 119 -5.92 -8.17 8.54
CA ALA A 119 -7.13 -8.60 7.83
C ALA A 119 -8.01 -7.39 7.45
N LEU A 120 -8.34 -6.52 8.41
CA LEU A 120 -9.22 -5.38 8.18
C LEU A 120 -8.58 -4.35 7.23
N ASN A 121 -7.28 -4.07 7.38
CA ASN A 121 -6.58 -3.17 6.47
C ASN A 121 -6.41 -3.78 5.07
N GLY A 122 -6.25 -5.10 4.95
CA GLY A 122 -6.28 -5.81 3.66
C GLY A 122 -7.62 -5.62 2.94
N ILE A 123 -8.73 -5.78 3.66
CA ILE A 123 -10.08 -5.49 3.13
C ILE A 123 -10.18 -4.03 2.69
N ARG A 124 -9.69 -3.08 3.49
CA ARG A 124 -9.64 -1.66 3.09
C ARG A 124 -8.89 -1.46 1.78
N ILE A 125 -7.71 -2.07 1.61
CA ILE A 125 -6.90 -1.94 0.39
C ILE A 125 -7.69 -2.46 -0.82
N ILE A 126 -8.28 -3.66 -0.70
CA ILE A 126 -9.15 -4.24 -1.74
C ILE A 126 -10.29 -3.27 -2.08
N LEU A 127 -11.02 -2.77 -1.09
CA LEU A 127 -12.12 -1.84 -1.33
C LEU A 127 -11.67 -0.53 -2.02
N VAL A 128 -10.48 -0.02 -1.69
CA VAL A 128 -9.92 1.18 -2.34
C VAL A 128 -9.58 0.90 -3.81
N ASP A 129 -8.99 -0.26 -4.11
CA ASP A 129 -8.55 -0.62 -5.45
C ASP A 129 -9.73 -0.93 -6.40
N PHE A 130 -10.79 -1.56 -5.89
CA PHE A 130 -11.94 -1.99 -6.69
C PHE A 130 -13.09 -0.97 -6.75
N THR A 131 -13.00 0.16 -6.05
CA THR A 131 -14.08 1.18 -6.03
C THR A 131 -13.61 2.49 -6.68
N ALA A 132 -14.36 2.99 -7.66
CA ALA A 132 -14.04 4.26 -8.34
C ALA A 132 -13.95 5.48 -7.39
N ARG A 133 -14.64 5.44 -6.24
CA ARG A 133 -14.59 6.46 -5.19
C ARG A 133 -13.64 6.11 -4.02
N GLY A 134 -12.95 4.98 -4.07
CA GLY A 134 -12.07 4.47 -3.01
C GLY A 134 -11.02 5.48 -2.54
N PRO A 135 -10.24 6.11 -3.45
CA PRO A 135 -9.23 7.11 -3.07
C PRO A 135 -9.80 8.35 -2.35
N ARG A 136 -11.08 8.68 -2.56
CA ARG A 136 -11.74 9.81 -1.88
C ARG A 136 -12.03 9.49 -0.41
N TYR A 137 -12.35 8.24 -0.09
CA TYR A 137 -12.76 7.80 1.25
C TYR A 137 -11.65 7.07 2.03
N GLN A 138 -10.44 6.96 1.47
CA GLN A 138 -9.32 6.21 2.04
C GLN A 138 -8.97 6.54 3.50
N ARG A 139 -9.17 7.80 3.92
CA ARG A 139 -8.94 8.26 5.30
C ARG A 139 -10.05 7.78 6.24
N VAL A 140 -11.31 7.97 5.85
CA VAL A 140 -12.47 7.49 6.63
C VAL A 140 -12.40 5.98 6.80
N MET A 141 -12.08 5.25 5.73
CA MET A 141 -11.91 3.80 5.78
C MET A 141 -10.76 3.37 6.72
N LEU A 142 -9.66 4.13 6.77
CA LEU A 142 -8.57 3.87 7.71
C LEU A 142 -9.03 4.03 9.16
N TRP A 143 -9.75 5.11 9.48
CA TRP A 143 -10.29 5.33 10.82
C TRP A 143 -11.34 4.29 11.21
N ILE A 144 -12.14 3.81 10.26
CA ILE A 144 -13.04 2.66 10.49
C ILE A 144 -12.24 1.42 10.85
N VAL A 145 -11.18 1.08 10.10
CA VAL A 145 -10.31 -0.07 10.41
C VAL A 145 -9.73 0.06 11.82
N ILE A 146 -9.16 1.22 12.16
CA ILE A 146 -8.60 1.47 13.49
C ILE A 146 -9.69 1.33 14.57
N GLY A 147 -10.85 1.94 14.37
CA GLY A 147 -11.98 1.87 15.31
C GLY A 147 -12.45 0.43 15.54
N LEU A 148 -12.58 -0.37 14.48
CA LEU A 148 -12.95 -1.78 14.58
C LEU A 148 -11.89 -2.62 15.29
N THR A 149 -10.60 -2.41 14.98
CA THR A 149 -9.50 -3.10 15.66
C THR A 149 -9.49 -2.76 17.15
N VAL A 150 -9.60 -1.48 17.52
CA VAL A 150 -9.60 -1.05 18.92
C VAL A 150 -10.85 -1.56 19.65
N ALA A 151 -12.03 -1.52 19.03
CA ALA A 151 -13.25 -2.05 19.64
C ALA A 151 -13.17 -3.56 19.91
N ALA A 152 -12.66 -4.33 18.94
CA ALA A 152 -12.44 -5.77 19.11
C ALA A 152 -11.42 -6.07 20.22
N LEU A 153 -10.30 -5.33 20.26
CA LEU A 153 -9.31 -5.45 21.34
C LEU A 153 -9.90 -5.07 22.69
N ALA A 154 -10.70 -4.00 22.78
CA ALA A 154 -11.34 -3.58 24.03
C ALA A 154 -12.29 -4.65 24.59
N GLY A 155 -12.96 -5.43 23.73
CA GLY A 155 -13.77 -6.57 24.17
C GLY A 155 -12.93 -7.77 24.61
N PHE A 156 -11.81 -8.03 23.95
CA PHE A 156 -10.92 -9.17 24.23
C PHE A 156 -10.06 -8.94 25.49
N LEU A 157 -9.49 -7.75 25.62
CA LEU A 157 -8.39 -7.45 26.54
C LEU A 157 -8.74 -7.66 28.03
N PRO A 158 -9.90 -7.20 28.55
CA PRO A 158 -10.22 -7.39 29.97
C PRO A 158 -10.31 -8.86 30.36
N ARG A 159 -10.97 -9.67 29.52
CA ARG A 159 -11.10 -11.11 29.75
C ARG A 159 -9.75 -11.81 29.63
N HIS A 160 -8.96 -11.45 28.62
CA HIS A 160 -7.66 -12.05 28.40
C HIS A 160 -6.69 -11.78 29.54
N LEU A 161 -6.54 -10.50 29.95
CA LEU A 161 -5.65 -10.13 31.05
C LEU A 161 -6.12 -10.74 32.38
N SER A 162 -7.44 -10.86 32.60
CA SER A 162 -7.96 -11.57 33.78
C SER A 162 -7.56 -13.05 33.79
N ASN A 163 -7.51 -13.72 32.63
CA ASN A 163 -7.05 -15.10 32.55
C ASN A 163 -5.52 -15.21 32.72
N VAL A 164 -4.77 -14.29 32.12
CA VAL A 164 -3.29 -14.30 32.17
C VAL A 164 -2.75 -14.00 33.56
N PHE A 165 -3.39 -13.10 34.32
CA PHE A 165 -2.94 -12.65 35.64
C PHE A 165 -3.81 -13.13 36.81
N GLY A 166 -5.00 -13.66 36.54
CA GLY A 166 -5.91 -14.19 37.56
C GLY A 166 -5.91 -15.72 37.68
N ALA A 167 -5.28 -16.43 36.73
CA ALA A 167 -5.01 -17.86 36.85
C ALA A 167 -3.76 -18.08 37.73
N HIS A 168 -3.96 -18.10 39.05
CA HIS A 168 -2.99 -18.53 40.05
C HIS A 168 -3.60 -19.62 40.92
#